data_AF-A0A952TY19-F1
#
_entry.id   AF-A0A952TY19-F1
#
_cell.length_a   1.000
_cell.length_b   1.000
_cell.length_c   1.000
_cell.angle_alpha   90.00
_cell.angle_beta   90.00
_cell.angle_gamma   90.00
#
_symmetry.space_group_name_H-M   'P 1'
#
loop_
_entity.id
_entity.type
_entity.pdbx_description
1 polymer ?
#
loop_
_entity_poly.entity_id
_entity_poly.type
_entity_poly.pdbx_seq_one_letter_code
_entity_poly.pdbx_strand_id
1 'polypeptide(L)'
;MELYSPITDGLVFSMQGGTLFDSAKNNVITNNGATLTTDHNGRAGRGWAFASSRQISFPILNTYSNIENVNTTIISLKTGSDVTTRQGVFITMDTTAARFYIQILFEKIIFGTRDGSGGHNNTASALTANTQYHFAFVNLGHSVGKVIYVNGVPAAALAGEVLASGLNDSVIIGGTNGVIANPMLGTTIDTVACYSRDLTATEIQYNYNWWLSH
;
A
#
# COMPACT_ATOMS: atom_id res chain seq x y z
N MET A 1 -19.41 8.52 12.31
CA MET A 1 -18.43 8.37 11.22
C MET A 1 -17.14 7.95 11.89
N GLU A 2 -16.82 6.65 11.86
CA GLU A 2 -15.52 6.17 12.38
C GLU A 2 -14.41 6.79 11.51
N LEU A 3 -13.38 7.34 12.14
CA LEU A 3 -12.25 7.97 11.44
C LEU A 3 -11.46 6.89 10.68
N TYR A 4 -11.18 7.15 9.40
CA TYR A 4 -10.51 6.27 8.42
C TYR A 4 -9.01 6.02 8.67
N SER A 5 -8.46 6.74 9.64
CA SER A 5 -7.10 6.63 10.18
C SER A 5 -7.05 7.55 11.41
N PRO A 6 -6.28 7.22 12.46
CA PRO A 6 -6.05 8.13 13.56
C PRO A 6 -5.23 9.37 13.15
N ILE A 7 -4.63 9.37 11.95
CA ILE A 7 -3.90 10.49 11.36
C ILE A 7 -4.66 10.92 10.11
N THR A 8 -5.11 12.16 10.08
CA THR A 8 -5.85 12.74 8.93
C THR A 8 -5.05 13.80 8.19
N ASP A 9 -4.04 14.38 8.84
CA ASP A 9 -3.16 15.36 8.23
C ASP A 9 -2.37 14.74 7.08
N GLY A 10 -2.47 15.34 5.90
CA GLY A 10 -1.88 14.84 4.66
C GLY A 10 -2.55 13.58 4.08
N LEU A 11 -3.66 13.08 4.64
CA LEU A 11 -4.33 11.87 4.10
C LEU A 11 -4.92 12.14 2.71
N VAL A 12 -4.45 11.39 1.71
CA VAL A 12 -4.87 11.50 0.30
C VAL A 12 -6.05 10.59 0.03
N PHE A 13 -5.90 9.30 0.27
CA PHE A 13 -6.97 8.32 0.16
C PHE A 13 -6.79 7.22 1.20
N SER A 14 -7.87 6.52 1.46
CA SER A 14 -7.84 5.35 2.33
C SER A 14 -8.90 4.31 1.98
N MET A 15 -8.57 3.07 2.28
CA MET A 15 -9.49 1.94 2.34
C MET A 15 -9.47 1.45 3.79
N GLN A 16 -10.58 1.54 4.52
CA GLN A 16 -10.64 1.05 5.89
C GLN A 16 -12.07 0.70 6.30
N GLY A 17 -12.26 -0.37 7.09
CA GLY A 17 -13.56 -0.70 7.67
C GLY A 17 -14.63 -0.94 6.61
N GLY A 18 -14.26 -1.55 5.47
CA GLY A 18 -15.16 -1.78 4.34
C GLY A 18 -15.58 -0.52 3.57
N THR A 19 -14.96 0.61 3.86
CA THR A 19 -15.24 1.89 3.22
C THR A 19 -14.04 2.38 2.41
N LEU A 20 -14.33 3.19 1.39
CA LEU A 20 -13.34 3.81 0.52
C LEU A 20 -13.49 5.33 0.67
N PHE A 21 -12.36 6.00 0.87
CA PHE A 21 -12.29 7.43 1.07
C PHE A 21 -11.25 8.03 0.12
N ASP A 22 -11.62 9.15 -0.49
CA ASP A 22 -10.73 10.00 -1.28
C ASP A 22 -10.94 11.44 -0.82
N SER A 23 -9.85 12.09 -0.42
CA SER A 23 -9.90 13.45 0.11
C SER A 23 -10.22 14.51 -0.95
N ALA A 24 -9.97 14.24 -2.23
CA ALA A 24 -10.38 15.13 -3.32
C ALA A 24 -11.90 15.08 -3.59
N LYS A 25 -12.62 14.06 -3.07
CA LYS A 25 -14.08 13.86 -3.14
C LYS A 25 -14.72 13.91 -4.54
N ASN A 26 -13.90 14.01 -5.59
CA ASN A 26 -14.34 14.15 -6.97
C ASN A 26 -13.96 12.92 -7.82
N ASN A 27 -13.28 11.93 -7.23
CA ASN A 27 -12.82 10.75 -7.95
C ASN A 27 -13.81 9.59 -7.81
N VAL A 28 -14.08 8.92 -8.94
CA VAL A 28 -14.84 7.68 -8.95
C VAL A 28 -13.89 6.52 -8.63
N ILE A 29 -13.89 6.09 -7.37
CA ILE A 29 -13.18 4.88 -6.94
C ILE A 29 -13.88 3.67 -7.56
N THR A 30 -13.11 2.83 -8.26
CA THR A 30 -13.66 1.68 -8.98
C THR A 30 -13.33 0.38 -8.25
N ASN A 31 -14.34 -0.33 -7.76
CA ASN A 31 -14.17 -1.70 -7.26
C ASN A 31 -14.45 -2.70 -8.40
N ASN A 32 -13.40 -3.34 -8.91
CA ASN A 32 -13.48 -4.38 -9.93
C ASN A 32 -13.43 -5.78 -9.28
N GLY A 33 -14.45 -6.09 -8.49
CA GLY A 33 -14.69 -7.43 -7.96
C GLY A 33 -14.00 -7.77 -6.64
N ALA A 34 -13.32 -6.83 -5.97
CA ALA A 34 -12.90 -7.03 -4.58
C ALA A 34 -14.13 -7.17 -3.68
N THR A 35 -14.09 -8.11 -2.74
CA THR A 35 -15.24 -8.43 -1.87
C THR A 35 -14.94 -8.09 -0.43
N LEU A 36 -15.94 -7.60 0.29
CA LEU A 36 -15.83 -7.42 1.73
C LEU A 36 -15.65 -8.76 2.44
N THR A 37 -14.85 -8.74 3.50
CA THR A 37 -14.54 -9.88 4.38
C THR A 37 -14.39 -9.38 5.82
N THR A 38 -13.95 -10.25 6.72
CA THR A 38 -13.60 -9.88 8.10
C THR A 38 -12.29 -9.11 8.16
N ASP A 39 -12.20 -8.13 9.06
CA ASP A 39 -10.92 -7.50 9.42
C ASP A 39 -10.08 -8.40 10.35
N HIS A 40 -8.92 -7.90 10.78
CA HIS A 40 -8.00 -8.56 11.71
C HIS A 40 -8.62 -8.88 13.08
N ASN A 41 -9.65 -8.15 13.50
CA ASN A 41 -10.40 -8.39 14.73
C ASN A 41 -11.59 -9.34 14.53
N GLY A 42 -11.74 -9.91 13.33
CA GLY A 42 -12.82 -10.85 12.99
C GLY A 42 -14.16 -10.18 12.75
N ARG A 43 -14.23 -8.85 12.61
CA ARG A 43 -15.48 -8.12 12.39
C ARG A 43 -15.85 -8.18 10.91
N ALA A 44 -17.04 -8.71 10.62
CA ALA A 44 -17.52 -8.86 9.25
C ALA A 44 -17.73 -7.52 8.54
N GLY A 45 -17.44 -7.49 7.24
CA GLY A 45 -17.68 -6.33 6.39
C GLY A 45 -16.65 -5.21 6.52
N ARG A 46 -15.51 -5.47 7.19
CA ARG A 46 -14.49 -4.45 7.49
C ARG A 46 -13.15 -4.66 6.77
N GLY A 47 -12.86 -5.89 6.35
CA GLY A 47 -11.70 -6.22 5.51
C GLY A 47 -12.06 -6.36 4.03
N TRP A 48 -11.04 -6.45 3.19
CA TRP A 48 -11.16 -6.65 1.75
C TRP A 48 -10.39 -7.89 1.30
N ALA A 49 -11.07 -8.74 0.54
CA ALA A 49 -10.47 -9.91 -0.08
C ALA A 49 -10.30 -9.68 -1.59
N PHE A 50 -9.10 -9.96 -2.07
CA PHE A 50 -8.73 -9.90 -3.47
C PHE A 50 -8.44 -11.33 -3.94
N ALA A 51 -8.88 -11.67 -5.14
CA ALA A 51 -8.59 -12.96 -5.77
C ALA A 51 -8.42 -12.77 -7.27
N SER A 52 -7.48 -13.49 -7.88
CA SER A 52 -7.23 -13.42 -9.33
C SER A 52 -6.95 -11.98 -9.79
N SER A 53 -7.71 -11.45 -10.75
CA SER A 53 -7.59 -10.09 -11.31
C SER A 53 -8.41 -9.02 -10.58
N ARG A 54 -9.03 -9.36 -9.44
CA ARG A 54 -9.87 -8.41 -8.67
C ARG A 54 -9.01 -7.28 -8.09
N GLN A 55 -9.48 -6.06 -8.24
CA GLN A 55 -8.75 -4.87 -7.82
C GLN A 55 -9.70 -3.75 -7.37
N ILE A 56 -9.16 -2.82 -6.59
CA ILE A 56 -9.76 -1.50 -6.35
C ILE A 56 -8.83 -0.47 -6.97
N SER A 57 -9.38 0.44 -7.77
CA SER A 57 -8.63 1.50 -8.45
C SER A 57 -9.06 2.87 -7.93
N PHE A 58 -8.08 3.68 -7.54
CA PHE A 58 -8.25 5.10 -7.24
C PHE A 58 -7.62 5.88 -8.40
N PRO A 59 -8.41 6.63 -9.19
CA PRO A 59 -7.84 7.43 -10.26
C PRO A 59 -7.07 8.61 -9.67
N ILE A 60 -5.86 8.86 -10.14
CA ILE A 60 -5.10 10.06 -9.80
C ILE A 60 -5.47 11.13 -10.84
N LEU A 61 -6.48 11.95 -10.53
CA LEU A 61 -6.77 13.15 -11.31
C LEU A 61 -6.05 14.36 -10.70
N ASN A 62 -5.54 15.22 -11.60
CA ASN A 62 -5.08 16.61 -11.57
C ASN A 62 -4.74 17.28 -10.21
N THR A 63 -5.52 17.06 -9.15
CA THR A 63 -5.30 17.59 -7.79
C THR A 63 -4.11 16.90 -7.08
N TYR A 64 -3.79 15.65 -7.44
CA TYR A 64 -2.62 14.91 -6.97
C TYR A 64 -1.70 14.53 -8.13
N SER A 65 -1.63 15.39 -9.16
CA SER A 65 -1.13 15.09 -10.51
C SER A 65 0.23 14.41 -10.62
N ASN A 66 1.02 14.34 -9.54
CA ASN A 66 2.22 13.54 -9.45
C ASN A 66 2.23 12.79 -8.10
N ILE A 67 2.52 11.48 -8.11
CA ILE A 67 2.82 10.69 -6.90
C ILE A 67 4.01 11.25 -6.10
N GLU A 68 4.74 12.25 -6.62
CA GLU A 68 5.71 13.04 -5.85
C GLU A 68 5.10 13.60 -4.56
N ASN A 69 3.76 13.61 -4.46
CA ASN A 69 2.99 13.95 -3.27
C ASN A 69 2.36 12.73 -2.57
N VAL A 70 2.82 11.48 -2.75
CA VAL A 70 2.49 10.36 -1.84
C VAL A 70 3.79 9.84 -1.25
N ASN A 71 4.03 10.25 -0.02
CA ASN A 71 5.28 10.02 0.66
C ASN A 71 5.17 8.87 1.64
N THR A 72 3.98 8.65 2.23
CA THR A 72 3.76 7.52 3.12
C THR A 72 2.61 6.68 2.65
N THR A 73 2.80 5.37 2.63
CA THR A 73 1.73 4.38 2.46
C THR A 73 1.70 3.47 3.66
N ILE A 74 0.53 3.27 4.24
CA ILE A 74 0.26 2.29 5.28
C ILE A 74 -0.58 1.17 4.69
N ILE A 75 -0.23 -0.08 4.98
CA ILE A 75 -1.01 -1.27 4.61
C ILE A 75 -1.09 -2.21 5.81
N SER A 76 -2.30 -2.46 6.30
CA SER A 76 -2.59 -3.56 7.22
C SER A 76 -3.19 -4.72 6.45
N LEU A 77 -2.58 -5.90 6.56
CA LEU A 77 -3.02 -7.10 5.85
C LEU A 77 -2.83 -8.36 6.69
N LYS A 78 -3.54 -9.42 6.32
CA LYS A 78 -3.21 -10.79 6.70
C LYS A 78 -2.67 -11.51 5.46
N THR A 79 -1.46 -12.05 5.56
CA THR A 79 -0.86 -12.84 4.48
C THR A 79 -1.68 -14.09 4.20
N GLY A 80 -1.62 -14.58 2.96
CA GLY A 80 -2.25 -15.83 2.58
C GLY A 80 -1.61 -17.07 3.21
N SER A 81 -2.15 -18.24 2.88
CA SER A 81 -1.64 -19.54 3.35
C SER A 81 -0.29 -19.93 2.77
N ASP A 82 0.16 -19.21 1.75
CA ASP A 82 1.46 -19.32 1.14
C ASP A 82 2.04 -17.90 1.08
N VAL A 83 3.33 -17.74 1.34
CA VAL A 83 4.08 -16.50 1.13
C VAL A 83 5.40 -16.78 0.39
N THR A 84 5.64 -18.05 0.07
CA THR A 84 6.81 -18.56 -0.65
C THR A 84 6.69 -18.34 -2.15
N THR A 85 5.49 -18.06 -2.65
CA THR A 85 5.26 -17.66 -4.04
C THR A 85 5.11 -16.14 -4.16
N ARG A 86 5.20 -15.62 -5.38
CA ARG A 86 4.95 -14.20 -5.65
C ARG A 86 3.48 -13.89 -5.42
N GLN A 87 3.18 -12.96 -4.51
CA GLN A 87 1.82 -12.52 -4.21
C GLN A 87 1.67 -11.03 -4.47
N GLY A 88 0.45 -10.65 -4.88
CA GLY A 88 0.11 -9.44 -5.62
C GLY A 88 0.73 -8.12 -5.19
N VAL A 89 0.65 -7.17 -6.12
CA VAL A 89 1.07 -5.79 -5.90
C VAL A 89 -0.04 -5.04 -5.20
N PHE A 90 0.29 -4.35 -4.11
CA PHE A 90 -0.67 -3.64 -3.27
C PHE A 90 -0.98 -2.24 -3.77
N ILE A 91 -0.04 -1.63 -4.48
CA ILE A 91 -0.17 -0.34 -5.14
C ILE A 91 0.72 -0.40 -6.36
N THR A 92 0.18 -0.45 -7.58
CA THR A 92 0.94 -0.06 -8.79
C THR A 92 0.48 1.29 -9.25
N MET A 93 1.44 2.10 -9.68
CA MET A 93 1.23 3.26 -10.54
C MET A 93 2.26 3.12 -11.65
N ASP A 94 1.80 3.08 -12.90
CA ASP A 94 2.60 2.62 -14.03
C ASP A 94 2.55 3.67 -15.13
N THR A 95 3.69 3.95 -15.73
CA THR A 95 3.77 4.36 -17.12
C THR A 95 4.72 3.40 -17.82
N THR A 96 4.76 3.39 -19.15
CA THR A 96 5.72 2.54 -19.90
C THR A 96 7.18 2.72 -19.46
N ALA A 97 7.54 3.82 -18.79
CA ALA A 97 8.89 4.14 -18.33
C ALA A 97 9.10 4.18 -16.81
N ALA A 98 8.05 4.27 -15.98
CA ALA A 98 8.17 4.55 -14.54
C ALA A 98 7.16 3.74 -13.71
N ARG A 99 7.58 3.21 -12.56
CA ARG A 99 6.71 2.46 -11.63
C ARG A 99 7.00 2.73 -10.18
N PHE A 100 5.94 2.68 -9.38
CA PHE A 100 5.98 2.54 -7.94
C PHE A 100 5.22 1.27 -7.57
N TYR A 101 5.81 0.44 -6.72
CA TYR A 101 5.15 -0.78 -6.28
C TYR A 101 5.48 -1.20 -4.85
N ILE A 102 4.47 -1.79 -4.20
CA ILE A 102 4.63 -2.56 -2.97
C ILE A 102 4.19 -3.99 -3.28
N GLN A 103 5.02 -4.99 -3.05
CA GLN A 103 4.71 -6.38 -3.41
C GLN A 103 5.24 -7.39 -2.38
N ILE A 104 4.57 -8.54 -2.27
CA ILE A 104 5.09 -9.69 -1.53
C ILE A 104 5.77 -10.65 -2.50
N LEU A 105 7.03 -10.99 -2.23
CA LEU A 105 7.81 -11.88 -3.09
C LEU A 105 8.73 -12.76 -2.25
N PHE A 106 8.53 -14.08 -2.30
CA PHE A 106 9.39 -15.05 -1.62
C PHE A 106 9.62 -14.69 -0.14
N GLU A 107 8.53 -14.53 0.63
CA GLU A 107 8.55 -14.20 2.08
C GLU A 107 9.08 -12.80 2.42
N LYS A 108 9.16 -11.92 1.42
CA LYS A 108 9.66 -10.54 1.57
C LYS A 108 8.59 -9.55 1.19
N ILE A 109 8.56 -8.43 1.91
CA ILE A 109 7.84 -7.23 1.48
C ILE A 109 8.82 -6.31 0.78
N ILE A 110 8.50 -5.94 -0.45
CA ILE A 110 9.35 -5.10 -1.30
C ILE A 110 8.64 -3.77 -1.48
N PHE A 111 9.39 -2.71 -1.22
CA PHE A 111 9.04 -1.34 -1.55
C PHE A 111 9.92 -0.86 -2.71
N GLY A 112 9.39 -0.94 -3.91
CA GLY A 112 10.12 -0.74 -5.16
C GLY A 112 9.70 0.50 -5.93
N THR A 113 10.67 1.11 -6.60
CA THR A 113 10.43 1.98 -7.75
C THR A 113 11.16 1.43 -8.97
N ARG A 114 10.70 1.77 -10.16
CA ARG A 114 11.39 1.49 -11.41
C ARG A 114 11.37 2.74 -12.27
N ASP A 115 12.47 3.03 -12.94
CA ASP A 115 12.54 4.06 -13.96
C ASP A 115 13.20 3.50 -15.23
N GLY A 116 13.51 4.38 -16.19
CA GLY A 116 14.21 4.00 -17.42
C GLY A 116 15.62 3.44 -17.22
N SER A 117 16.21 3.59 -16.03
CA SER A 117 17.56 3.13 -15.68
C SER A 117 17.58 1.78 -14.94
N GLY A 118 16.50 1.42 -14.24
CA GLY A 118 16.45 0.17 -13.50
C GLY A 118 15.37 0.11 -12.42
N GLY A 119 15.38 -0.99 -11.66
CA GLY A 119 14.51 -1.18 -10.49
C GLY A 119 15.28 -0.95 -9.19
N HIS A 120 14.66 -0.23 -8.26
CA HIS A 120 15.23 0.22 -6.99
C HIS A 120 14.36 -0.29 -5.84
N ASN A 121 14.83 -1.33 -5.14
CA ASN A 121 14.04 -2.08 -4.17
C ASN A 121 14.59 -1.93 -2.75
N ASN A 122 13.80 -1.34 -1.85
CA ASN A 122 13.97 -1.56 -0.43
C ASN A 122 13.20 -2.82 -0.02
N THR A 123 13.76 -3.66 0.83
CA THR A 123 13.19 -4.98 1.12
C THR A 123 13.28 -5.30 2.60
N ALA A 124 12.17 -5.69 3.21
CA ALA A 124 12.16 -6.32 4.53
C ALA A 124 11.78 -7.81 4.37
N SER A 125 12.44 -8.67 5.13
CA SER A 125 12.26 -10.13 5.05
C SER A 125 11.59 -10.66 6.34
N ALA A 126 11.13 -11.92 6.31
CA ALA A 126 10.46 -12.68 7.39
C ALA A 126 8.93 -12.58 7.44
N LEU A 127 8.27 -12.52 6.27
CA LEU A 127 6.83 -12.72 6.22
C LEU A 127 6.49 -14.19 6.48
N THR A 128 5.56 -14.42 7.40
CA THR A 128 5.01 -15.74 7.70
C THR A 128 3.62 -15.85 7.09
N ALA A 129 3.25 -17.04 6.63
CA ALA A 129 1.90 -17.31 6.12
C ALA A 129 0.83 -17.10 7.20
N ASN A 130 -0.39 -16.73 6.80
CA ASN A 130 -1.55 -16.51 7.67
C ASN A 130 -1.32 -15.53 8.84
N THR A 131 -0.36 -14.62 8.72
CA THR A 131 0.04 -13.69 9.77
C THR A 131 -0.41 -12.28 9.44
N GLN A 132 -0.88 -11.56 10.47
CA GLN A 132 -1.26 -10.16 10.33
C GLN A 132 -0.03 -9.27 10.44
N TYR A 133 0.03 -8.29 9.55
CA TYR A 133 1.10 -7.30 9.51
C TYR A 133 0.53 -5.92 9.28
N HIS A 134 1.19 -4.95 9.89
CA HIS A 134 1.01 -3.54 9.63
C HIS A 134 2.31 -2.97 9.05
N PHE A 135 2.27 -2.60 7.79
CA PHE A 135 3.42 -2.01 7.10
C PHE A 135 3.24 -0.51 6.95
N ALA A 136 4.32 0.23 7.14
CA ALA A 136 4.42 1.60 6.64
C ALA A 136 5.62 1.74 5.70
N PHE A 137 5.39 2.38 4.56
CA PHE A 137 6.37 2.63 3.52
C PHE A 137 6.54 4.13 3.43
N VAL A 138 7.67 4.63 3.93
CA VAL A 138 7.98 6.05 3.93
C VAL A 138 9.02 6.32 2.85
N ASN A 139 8.72 7.28 2.01
CA ASN A 139 9.56 7.80 0.97
C ASN A 139 10.03 9.19 1.41
N LEU A 140 11.29 9.30 1.83
CA LEU A 140 11.85 10.48 2.53
C LEU A 140 12.19 11.64 1.57
N GLY A 141 11.51 11.71 0.42
CA GLY A 141 11.80 12.67 -0.65
C GLY A 141 12.91 12.22 -1.60
N HIS A 142 12.98 12.91 -2.75
CA HIS A 142 13.98 12.65 -3.81
C HIS A 142 15.40 12.62 -3.26
N SER A 143 16.13 11.55 -3.56
CA SER A 143 17.55 11.37 -3.24
C SER A 143 17.89 11.23 -1.75
N VAL A 144 16.90 11.18 -0.85
CA VAL A 144 17.13 10.89 0.58
C VAL A 144 17.09 9.39 0.81
N GLY A 145 15.95 8.75 0.52
CA GLY A 145 15.81 7.31 0.69
C GLY A 145 14.39 6.84 1.00
N LYS A 146 14.27 5.57 1.33
CA LYS A 146 13.03 4.88 1.66
C LYS A 146 13.19 4.09 2.94
N VAL A 147 12.13 4.00 3.73
CA VAL A 147 12.08 3.18 4.95
C VAL A 147 10.83 2.30 4.93
N ILE A 148 11.01 1.04 5.32
CA ILE A 148 9.92 0.10 5.60
C ILE A 148 9.84 -0.06 7.11
N TYR A 149 8.66 0.14 7.66
CA TYR A 149 8.30 -0.21 9.02
C TYR A 149 7.43 -1.46 9.00
N VAL A 150 7.66 -2.36 9.94
CA VAL A 150 6.85 -3.55 10.19
C VAL A 150 6.37 -3.47 11.63
N ASN A 151 5.05 -3.48 11.82
CA ASN A 151 4.40 -3.43 13.12
C ASN A 151 4.88 -2.27 13.99
N GLY A 152 4.99 -1.08 13.38
CA GLY A 152 5.43 0.16 14.04
C GLY A 152 6.95 0.34 14.12
N VAL A 153 7.75 -0.68 13.83
CA VAL A 153 9.21 -0.67 14.02
C VAL A 153 9.94 -0.58 12.68
N PRO A 154 11.01 0.24 12.53
CA PRO A 154 11.83 0.25 11.32
C PRO A 154 12.43 -1.14 11.06
N ALA A 155 12.25 -1.65 9.84
CA ALA A 155 12.69 -2.99 9.44
C ALA A 155 13.71 -2.96 8.30
N ALA A 156 13.63 -1.98 7.40
CA ALA A 156 14.59 -1.83 6.30
C ALA A 156 14.68 -0.38 5.84
N ALA A 157 15.87 0.06 5.44
CA ALA A 157 16.12 1.38 4.89
C ALA A 157 17.03 1.29 3.67
N LEU A 158 16.78 2.16 2.69
CA LEU A 158 17.58 2.32 1.47
C LEU A 158 17.84 3.81 1.26
N ALA A 159 19.09 4.22 1.09
CA ALA A 159 19.49 5.62 0.95
C ALA A 159 19.75 6.00 -0.52
N GLY A 160 19.60 7.29 -0.85
CA GLY A 160 20.14 7.86 -2.08
C GLY A 160 19.36 7.60 -3.37
N GLU A 161 18.06 7.31 -3.27
CA GLU A 161 17.25 6.87 -4.41
C GLU A 161 16.54 8.02 -5.12
N VAL A 162 16.64 8.04 -6.46
CA VAL A 162 15.80 8.91 -7.30
C VAL A 162 14.47 8.20 -7.52
N LEU A 163 13.36 8.91 -7.33
CA LEU A 163 12.04 8.33 -7.51
C LEU A 163 11.68 8.35 -8.98
N ALA A 164 10.86 7.37 -9.34
CA ALA A 164 10.25 7.34 -10.65
C ALA A 164 9.32 8.57 -10.78
N SER A 165 9.67 9.50 -11.67
CA SER A 165 8.88 10.69 -11.97
C SER A 165 7.80 10.38 -13.02
N GLY A 166 6.76 11.22 -13.06
CA GLY A 166 5.69 11.08 -14.07
C GLY A 166 4.74 9.91 -13.82
N LEU A 167 4.50 9.51 -12.57
CA LEU A 167 3.40 8.59 -12.24
C LEU A 167 2.09 9.38 -12.18
N ASN A 168 1.32 9.30 -13.26
CA ASN A 168 0.07 10.05 -13.50
C ASN A 168 -1.13 9.12 -13.77
N ASP A 169 -1.00 7.83 -13.48
CA ASP A 169 -2.02 6.80 -13.68
C ASP A 169 -2.81 6.53 -12.39
N SER A 170 -3.59 5.43 -12.34
CA SER A 170 -4.35 5.07 -11.14
C SER A 170 -3.52 4.36 -10.08
N VAL A 171 -3.88 4.54 -8.80
CA VAL A 171 -3.45 3.65 -7.71
C VAL A 171 -4.28 2.39 -7.76
N ILE A 172 -3.63 1.23 -7.90
CA ILE A 172 -4.33 -0.04 -7.96
C ILE A 172 -3.99 -0.90 -6.75
N ILE A 173 -5.02 -1.21 -5.96
CA ILE A 173 -4.94 -2.11 -4.83
C ILE A 173 -5.41 -3.50 -5.24
N GLY A 174 -4.49 -4.46 -5.12
CA GLY A 174 -4.69 -5.84 -5.54
C GLY A 174 -4.64 -6.05 -7.05
N GLY A 175 -4.97 -7.27 -7.48
CA GLY A 175 -5.06 -7.64 -8.89
C GLY A 175 -3.75 -7.55 -9.67
N THR A 176 -3.89 -7.43 -10.99
CA THR A 176 -2.79 -7.42 -11.97
C THR A 176 -3.06 -6.30 -12.98
N ASN A 177 -2.31 -5.19 -12.96
CA ASN A 177 -2.47 -4.12 -13.95
C ASN A 177 -1.78 -4.46 -15.28
N GLY A 178 -2.14 -5.58 -15.93
CA GLY A 178 -1.64 -6.02 -17.25
C GLY A 178 -0.12 -6.30 -17.36
N VAL A 179 0.68 -5.84 -16.40
CA VAL A 179 2.13 -5.74 -16.43
C VAL A 179 2.78 -6.67 -15.39
N ILE A 180 2.04 -7.02 -14.34
CA ILE A 180 2.46 -7.97 -13.32
C ILE A 180 1.33 -8.98 -13.13
N ALA A 181 1.47 -10.16 -13.73
CA ALA A 181 0.50 -11.24 -13.64
C ALA A 181 0.74 -12.08 -12.37
N ASN A 182 0.41 -11.58 -11.17
CA ASN A 182 0.39 -12.42 -9.97
C ASN A 182 -0.78 -12.03 -9.04
N PRO A 183 -1.75 -12.93 -8.82
CA PRO A 183 -2.89 -12.64 -7.98
C PRO A 183 -2.49 -12.55 -6.50
N MET A 184 -3.25 -11.76 -5.74
CA MET A 184 -3.24 -11.85 -4.28
C MET A 184 -3.90 -13.18 -3.88
N LEU A 185 -3.11 -14.20 -3.57
CA LEU A 185 -3.64 -15.50 -3.15
C LEU A 185 -3.88 -15.49 -1.64
N GLY A 186 -5.16 -15.50 -1.24
CA GLY A 186 -5.57 -15.68 0.16
C GLY A 186 -5.21 -14.53 1.11
N THR A 187 -4.66 -13.42 0.60
CA THR A 187 -4.33 -12.23 1.39
C THR A 187 -5.58 -11.36 1.56
N THR A 188 -5.85 -10.93 2.79
CA THR A 188 -6.90 -9.94 3.09
C THR A 188 -6.27 -8.63 3.51
N ILE A 189 -6.86 -7.51 3.13
CA ILE A 189 -6.39 -6.16 3.49
C ILE A 189 -7.46 -5.49 4.34
N ASP A 190 -7.05 -4.96 5.49
CA ASP A 190 -7.95 -4.23 6.38
C ASP A 190 -7.87 -2.74 6.17
N THR A 191 -6.65 -2.25 5.96
CA THR A 191 -6.37 -0.81 5.88
C THR A 191 -5.36 -0.57 4.77
N VAL A 192 -5.67 0.41 3.92
CA VAL A 192 -4.68 1.14 3.13
C VAL A 192 -4.88 2.61 3.41
N ALA A 193 -3.80 3.34 3.68
CA ALA A 193 -3.85 4.78 3.83
C ALA A 193 -2.62 5.41 3.19
N CYS A 194 -2.82 6.39 2.33
CA CYS A 194 -1.73 7.08 1.64
C CYS A 194 -1.72 8.55 2.03
N TYR A 195 -0.53 9.08 2.31
CA TYR A 195 -0.31 10.41 2.82
C TYR A 195 0.63 11.20 1.92
N SER A 196 0.36 12.50 1.78
CA SER A 196 1.18 13.42 1.01
C SER A 196 2.37 14.00 1.76
N ARG A 197 2.76 13.34 2.86
CA ARG A 197 3.90 13.71 3.67
C ARG A 197 4.54 12.49 4.29
N ASP A 198 5.77 12.69 4.72
CA ASP A 198 6.52 11.72 5.49
C ASP A 198 5.87 11.64 6.87
N LEU A 199 5.33 10.46 7.23
CA LEU A 199 4.96 10.20 8.61
C LEU A 199 6.24 9.91 9.39
N THR A 200 6.32 10.48 10.59
CA THR A 200 7.42 10.21 11.51
C THR A 200 7.33 8.81 12.11
N ALA A 201 8.43 8.30 12.65
CA ALA A 201 8.44 7.02 13.37
C ALA A 201 7.41 6.99 14.52
N THR A 202 7.23 8.11 15.23
CA THR A 202 6.23 8.23 16.32
C THR A 202 4.81 8.14 15.79
N GLU A 203 4.50 8.78 14.67
CA GLU A 203 3.19 8.71 14.03
C GLU A 203 2.88 7.30 13.51
N ILE A 204 3.88 6.63 12.94
CA ILE A 204 3.74 5.24 12.46
C ILE A 204 3.49 4.29 13.64
N GLN A 205 4.24 4.42 14.73
CA GLN A 205 4.01 3.63 15.95
C GLN A 205 2.61 3.91 16.54
N TYR A 206 2.19 5.17 16.55
CA TYR A 206 0.86 5.57 16.99
C TYR A 206 -0.25 4.95 16.13
N ASN A 207 -0.08 4.98 14.80
CA ASN A 207 -1.03 4.37 13.87
C ASN A 207 -1.14 2.86 14.07
N TYR A 208 -0.01 2.16 14.25
CA TYR A 208 0.02 0.74 14.56
C TYR A 208 -0.71 0.40 15.86
N ASN A 209 -0.44 1.15 16.94
CA ASN A 209 -1.09 0.92 18.25
C ASN A 209 -2.60 1.16 18.17
N TRP A 210 -3.03 2.16 17.40
CA TRP A 210 -4.44 2.41 17.16
C TRP A 210 -5.07 1.25 16.37
N TRP A 211 -4.40 0.77 15.32
CA TRP A 211 -4.88 -0.36 14.51
C TRP A 211 -5.08 -1.61 15.37
N LEU A 212 -4.14 -1.95 16.25
CA LEU A 212 -4.28 -3.09 17.17
C LEU A 212 -5.52 -3.03 18.09
N SER A 213 -6.10 -1.85 18.30
CA SER A 213 -7.24 -1.66 19.21
C SER A 213 -8.60 -1.50 18.50
N HIS A 214 -8.63 -1.48 17.16
CA HIS A 214 -9.83 -1.14 16.37
C HIS A 214 -10.04 -2.09 15.19
#